data_AF-A0A1M3CIY4-F1
#
_entry.id   AF-A0A1M3CIY4-F1
#
_cell.length_a   1.000
_cell.length_b   1.000
_cell.length_c   1.000
_cell.angle_alpha   90.00
_cell.angle_beta   90.00
_cell.angle_gamma   90.00
#
_symmetry.space_group_name_H-M   'P 1'
#
loop_
_entity.id
_entity.type
_entity.pdbx_description
1 polymer ?
#
loop_
_entity_poly.entity_id
_entity_poly.type
_entity_poly.pdbx_seq_one_letter_code
_entity_poly.pdbx_strand_id
1 'polypeptide(L)'
;MPAGSPDGGVGGGSLGLFQITPRDNTIDGVQLAGDWRPDDGPPPLPPKRPETTEGRMKFVRQAVRWLRVVGRLSPAADIFIGALDQAEDLKRLTDMIKTANDPPATLEELQARAQMPPEAGYEDHHIVGQFAQNRLQFGDQRIDSVENTVRIPKVRHLDINGWYSTPNAKYDGVSPRDYLRGKSWGEQMQIGLRC
;
A
#
# COMPACT_ATOMS: atom_id res chain seq x y z
N MET A 1 78.86 10.91 -27.60
CA MET A 1 77.99 10.44 -28.69
C MET A 1 78.84 9.60 -29.63
N PRO A 2 78.42 8.39 -30.07
CA PRO A 2 77.03 8.03 -30.38
C PRO A 2 76.43 6.94 -29.49
N ALA A 3 75.10 6.92 -29.54
CA ALA A 3 74.23 5.92 -28.94
C ALA A 3 74.22 4.63 -29.78
N GLY A 4 74.14 3.50 -29.11
CA GLY A 4 73.75 2.22 -29.69
C GLY A 4 72.57 1.68 -28.91
N SER A 5 71.38 1.71 -29.50
CA SER A 5 70.29 0.82 -29.12
C SER A 5 70.43 -0.44 -29.95
N PRO A 6 70.42 -1.64 -29.34
CA PRO A 6 70.13 -2.86 -30.05
C PRO A 6 68.64 -3.17 -30.04
N ASP A 7 68.24 -3.77 -31.16
CA ASP A 7 66.97 -4.38 -31.48
C ASP A 7 66.58 -5.57 -30.59
N GLY A 8 65.30 -5.92 -30.67
CA GLY A 8 64.77 -7.25 -30.40
C GLY A 8 63.82 -7.27 -29.19
N GLY A 9 62.58 -7.71 -29.28
CA GLY A 9 61.87 -8.36 -30.37
C GLY A 9 60.55 -8.94 -29.85
N VAL A 10 59.71 -9.31 -30.81
CA VAL A 10 58.72 -10.40 -30.79
C VAL A 10 57.57 -10.32 -29.77
N GLY A 11 56.43 -9.86 -30.30
CA GLY A 11 55.25 -10.71 -30.52
C GLY A 11 54.78 -11.66 -29.41
N GLY A 12 53.55 -11.44 -28.96
CA GLY A 12 52.80 -12.43 -28.20
C GLY A 12 51.56 -11.82 -27.59
N GLY A 13 50.45 -11.82 -28.33
CA GLY A 13 49.16 -11.41 -27.80
C GLY A 13 48.74 -12.26 -26.60
N SER A 14 48.22 -11.59 -25.58
CA SER A 14 47.30 -12.19 -24.62
C SER A 14 46.35 -11.11 -24.12
N LEU A 15 45.06 -11.44 -24.15
CA LEU A 15 43.94 -10.59 -23.81
C LEU A 15 43.99 -10.20 -22.32
N GLY A 16 44.51 -9.01 -22.04
CA GLY A 16 44.57 -8.43 -20.69
C GLY A 16 43.29 -7.70 -20.30
N LEU A 17 42.17 -8.42 -20.19
CA LEU A 17 41.07 -7.99 -19.33
C LEU A 17 41.61 -8.05 -17.88
N PHE A 18 41.61 -6.91 -17.19
CA PHE A 18 42.06 -6.70 -15.80
C PHE A 18 43.58 -6.59 -15.58
N GLN A 19 44.16 -5.42 -15.89
CA GLN A 19 45.30 -4.90 -15.12
C GLN A 19 44.94 -3.53 -14.55
N ILE A 20 44.37 -3.54 -13.35
CA ILE A 20 44.33 -2.37 -12.48
C ILE A 20 45.67 -2.36 -11.76
N THR A 21 46.60 -1.54 -12.21
CA THR A 21 47.79 -1.20 -11.42
C THR A 21 47.32 -0.36 -10.23
N PRO A 22 47.52 -0.78 -8.96
CA PRO A 22 47.19 0.08 -7.83
C PRO A 22 48.14 1.28 -7.87
N ARG A 23 47.59 2.48 -8.11
CA ARG A 23 48.30 3.70 -7.74
C ARG A 23 48.13 3.87 -6.25
N ASP A 24 49.26 3.85 -5.56
CA ASP A 24 49.37 4.09 -4.13
C ASP A 24 48.93 5.53 -3.84
N ASN A 25 47.69 5.68 -3.41
CA ASN A 25 47.10 6.95 -2.98
C ASN A 25 46.67 6.81 -1.52
N THR A 26 47.63 6.56 -0.63
CA THR A 26 47.45 6.85 0.80
C THR A 26 47.59 8.36 1.05
N ILE A 27 46.52 9.09 0.78
CA ILE A 27 46.06 10.21 1.58
C ILE A 27 44.57 9.95 1.78
N ASP A 28 44.17 9.66 3.03
CA ASP A 28 42.85 9.19 3.49
C ASP A 28 41.66 9.82 2.74
N GLY A 29 41.30 9.26 1.58
CA GLY A 29 40.51 10.00 0.60
C GLY A 29 39.76 9.15 -0.43
N VAL A 30 39.50 7.87 -0.13
CA VAL A 30 38.51 7.11 -0.91
C VAL A 30 37.12 7.34 -0.33
N GLN A 31 36.43 8.35 -0.86
CA GLN A 31 35.03 8.60 -0.55
C GLN A 31 34.14 7.81 -1.54
N LEU A 32 33.80 6.57 -1.17
CA LEU A 32 32.79 5.78 -1.88
C LEU A 32 31.40 6.38 -1.61
N ALA A 33 30.41 6.16 -2.47
CA ALA A 33 29.07 6.77 -2.40
C ALA A 33 28.36 6.52 -1.06
N GLY A 34 28.67 7.32 -0.03
CA GLY A 34 28.42 6.92 1.36
C GLY A 34 29.02 7.85 2.43
N ASP A 35 29.41 9.09 2.12
CA ASP A 35 29.84 10.04 3.16
C ASP A 35 28.66 10.68 3.91
N TRP A 36 27.85 9.80 4.48
CA TRP A 36 26.84 10.11 5.47
C TRP A 36 27.45 9.86 6.84
N ARG A 37 27.37 10.86 7.71
CA ARG A 37 27.89 10.73 9.06
C ARG A 37 26.79 10.20 10.00
N PRO A 38 27.12 9.41 11.03
CA PRO A 38 26.12 8.79 11.94
C PRO A 38 25.22 9.77 12.70
N ASP A 39 25.55 11.06 12.71
CA ASP A 39 24.91 12.18 13.38
C ASP A 39 23.72 12.80 12.62
N ASP A 40 23.51 12.47 11.35
CA ASP A 40 22.48 13.11 10.53
C ASP A 40 21.02 12.61 10.81
N GLY A 41 20.84 11.77 11.84
CA GLY A 41 19.52 11.34 12.32
C GLY A 41 18.68 10.53 11.31
N PRO A 42 17.45 10.11 11.67
CA PRO A 42 16.56 9.47 10.70
C PRO A 42 16.24 10.45 9.55
N PRO A 43 16.00 9.95 8.33
CA PRO A 43 15.59 10.83 7.24
C PRO A 43 14.28 11.53 7.61
N PRO A 44 14.12 12.83 7.28
CA PRO A 44 12.92 13.56 7.60
C PRO A 44 11.71 12.97 6.85
N LEU A 45 10.60 12.81 7.58
CA LEU A 45 9.31 12.47 6.98
C LEU A 45 8.88 13.59 6.04
N PRO A 46 8.60 13.30 4.76
CA PRO A 46 8.14 14.34 3.86
C PRO A 46 6.74 14.81 4.29
N PRO A 47 6.46 16.13 4.29
CA PRO A 47 5.18 16.67 4.73
C PRO A 47 4.01 16.25 3.82
N LYS A 48 4.32 15.85 2.58
CA LYS A 48 3.39 15.26 1.61
C LYS A 48 4.10 14.12 0.88
N ARG A 49 3.35 13.11 0.43
CA ARG A 49 3.89 12.03 -0.40
C ARG A 49 4.56 12.63 -1.66
N PRO A 50 5.81 12.27 -1.97
CA PRO A 50 6.45 12.72 -3.20
C PRO A 50 5.66 12.26 -4.43
N GLU A 51 5.43 13.18 -5.38
CA GLU A 51 4.59 12.93 -6.56
C GLU A 51 5.30 12.04 -7.58
N THR A 52 6.63 12.15 -7.69
CA THR A 52 7.42 11.40 -8.67
C THR A 52 7.93 10.08 -8.11
N THR A 53 8.11 9.09 -8.99
CA THR A 53 8.78 7.83 -8.64
C THR A 53 10.19 8.08 -8.13
N GLU A 54 10.92 9.02 -8.73
CA GLU A 54 12.28 9.36 -8.29
C GLU A 54 12.30 9.91 -6.86
N GLY A 55 11.41 10.84 -6.51
CA GLY A 55 11.32 11.40 -5.16
C GLY A 55 10.96 10.34 -4.11
N ARG A 56 10.04 9.43 -4.45
CA ARG A 56 9.69 8.28 -3.60
C ARG A 56 10.89 7.36 -3.38
N MET A 57 11.61 7.02 -4.46
CA MET A 57 12.79 6.16 -4.37
C MET A 57 13.97 6.83 -3.65
N LYS A 58 14.10 8.16 -3.72
CA LYS A 58 15.09 8.90 -2.94
C LYS A 58 14.85 8.72 -1.44
N PHE A 59 13.62 8.94 -0.97
CA PHE A 59 13.25 8.74 0.43
C PHE A 59 13.51 7.29 0.89
N VAL A 60 13.05 6.31 0.10
CA VAL A 60 13.26 4.88 0.42
C VAL A 60 14.75 4.55 0.56
N ARG A 61 15.60 5.02 -0.37
CA ARG A 61 17.05 4.77 -0.29
C ARG A 61 17.70 5.43 0.93
N GLN A 62 17.26 6.64 1.31
CA GLN A 62 17.73 7.32 2.52
C GLN A 62 17.35 6.53 3.78
N ALA A 63 16.09 6.09 3.89
CA ALA A 63 15.63 5.25 4.99
C ALA A 63 16.40 3.92 5.08
N VAL A 64 16.59 3.24 3.95
CA VAL A 64 17.37 1.98 3.89
C VAL A 64 18.82 2.20 4.34
N ARG A 65 19.48 3.27 3.89
CA ARG A 65 20.85 3.59 4.30
C ARG A 65 20.93 3.84 5.79
N TRP A 66 20.03 4.66 6.33
CA TRP A 66 20.00 4.97 7.76
C TRP A 66 19.74 3.72 8.62
N LEU A 67 18.75 2.90 8.26
CA LEU A 67 18.42 1.66 8.98
C LEU A 67 19.56 0.63 8.98
N ARG A 68 20.41 0.61 7.94
CA ARG A 68 21.61 -0.24 7.90
C ARG A 68 22.66 0.21 8.92
N VAL A 69 22.73 1.50 9.21
CA VAL A 69 23.68 2.07 10.17
C VAL A 69 23.18 1.86 11.60
N VAL A 70 21.93 2.23 11.89
CA VAL A 70 21.40 2.15 13.27
C VAL A 70 20.95 0.74 13.66
N GLY A 71 20.75 -0.15 12.68
CA GLY A 71 20.20 -1.48 12.88
C GLY A 71 18.66 -1.47 12.92
N ARG A 72 18.03 -2.34 12.12
CA ARG A 72 16.56 -2.42 11.97
C ARG A 72 15.79 -2.72 13.25
N LEU A 73 16.43 -3.37 14.22
CA LEU A 73 15.85 -3.75 15.51
C LEU A 73 16.27 -2.80 16.64
N SER A 74 16.85 -1.64 16.32
CA SER A 74 17.21 -0.64 17.32
C SER A 74 15.98 0.17 17.77
N PRO A 75 15.97 0.70 19.00
CA PRO A 75 14.92 1.61 19.45
C PRO A 75 14.73 2.83 18.52
N ALA A 76 15.81 3.34 17.93
CA ALA A 76 15.73 4.45 16.97
C ALA A 76 14.96 4.03 15.70
N ALA A 77 15.25 2.84 15.16
CA ALA A 77 14.51 2.30 14.02
C ALA A 77 13.03 2.11 14.35
N ASP A 78 12.68 1.62 15.54
CA ASP A 78 11.29 1.45 15.96
C ASP A 78 10.55 2.79 16.05
N ILE A 79 11.18 3.83 16.59
CA ILE A 79 10.59 5.20 16.62
C ILE A 79 10.35 5.71 15.20
N PHE A 80 11.32 5.56 14.31
CA PHE A 80 11.21 6.04 12.93
C PHE A 80 10.11 5.30 12.14
N ILE A 81 10.06 3.96 12.23
CA ILE A 81 9.03 3.15 11.58
C ILE A 81 7.66 3.45 12.19
N GLY A 82 7.56 3.55 13.52
CA GLY A 82 6.31 3.91 14.19
C GLY A 82 5.77 5.28 13.76
N ALA A 83 6.65 6.25 13.47
CA ALA A 83 6.23 7.54 12.93
C ALA A 83 5.69 7.44 11.49
N LEU A 84 6.26 6.56 10.66
CA LEU A 84 5.73 6.26 9.32
C LEU A 84 4.36 5.60 9.40
N ASP A 85 4.22 4.59 10.26
CA ASP A 85 2.96 3.87 10.49
C ASP A 85 1.87 4.84 11.00
N GLN A 86 2.20 5.71 11.95
CA GLN A 86 1.28 6.74 12.43
C GLN A 86 0.85 7.71 11.33
N ALA A 87 1.76 8.14 10.46
CA ALA A 87 1.43 9.02 9.35
C ALA A 87 0.51 8.33 8.32
N GLU A 88 0.74 7.04 8.05
CA GLU A 88 -0.14 6.22 7.20
C GLU A 88 -1.52 6.05 7.84
N ASP A 89 -1.60 5.75 9.13
CA ASP A 89 -2.86 5.60 9.85
C ASP A 89 -3.68 6.90 9.87
N LEU A 90 -3.02 8.04 10.16
CA LEU A 90 -3.67 9.35 10.08
C LEU A 90 -4.17 9.67 8.67
N LYS A 91 -3.41 9.28 7.63
CA LYS A 91 -3.85 9.42 6.25
C LYS A 91 -5.11 8.59 5.98
N ARG A 92 -5.13 7.32 6.44
CA ARG A 92 -6.30 6.44 6.32
C ARG A 92 -7.53 7.00 7.03
N LEU A 93 -7.37 7.53 8.25
CA LEU A 93 -8.45 8.20 8.99
C LEU A 93 -8.95 9.45 8.25
N THR A 94 -8.02 10.25 7.72
CA THR A 94 -8.36 11.44 6.93
C THR A 94 -9.17 11.07 5.68
N ASP A 95 -8.80 9.99 5.00
CA ASP A 95 -9.56 9.51 3.84
C ASP A 95 -10.96 9.06 4.25
N MET A 96 -11.10 8.29 5.32
CA MET A 96 -12.43 7.92 5.86
C MET A 96 -13.30 9.13 6.19
N ILE A 97 -12.73 10.18 6.79
CA ILE A 97 -13.45 11.42 7.09
C ILE A 97 -13.90 12.10 5.80
N LYS A 98 -13.02 12.24 4.81
CA LYS A 98 -13.36 12.90 3.54
C LYS A 98 -14.47 12.16 2.82
N THR A 99 -14.30 10.85 2.61
CA THR A 99 -15.25 10.05 1.81
C THR A 99 -16.60 9.92 2.49
N ALA A 100 -16.65 9.92 3.83
CA ALA A 100 -17.91 9.95 4.57
C ALA A 100 -18.73 11.23 4.35
N ASN A 101 -18.11 12.29 3.83
CA ASN A 101 -18.74 13.58 3.53
C ASN A 101 -18.91 13.83 2.02
N ASP A 102 -18.63 12.84 1.17
CA ASP A 102 -18.93 12.94 -0.26
C ASP A 102 -20.46 12.99 -0.49
N PRO A 103 -20.94 13.67 -1.54
CA PRO A 103 -22.38 13.77 -1.81
C PRO A 103 -22.99 12.38 -2.09
N PRO A 104 -24.30 12.19 -1.87
CA PRO A 104 -24.99 10.97 -2.25
C PRO A 104 -24.80 10.65 -3.74
N ALA A 105 -24.61 9.37 -4.05
CA ALA A 105 -24.47 8.85 -5.41
C ALA A 105 -25.64 7.92 -5.75
N THR A 106 -25.93 7.73 -7.04
CA THR A 106 -26.93 6.76 -7.49
C THR A 106 -26.41 5.33 -7.33
N LEU A 107 -27.32 4.36 -7.37
CA LEU A 107 -26.95 2.95 -7.31
C LEU A 107 -25.99 2.57 -8.46
N GLU A 108 -26.28 3.06 -9.67
CA GLU A 108 -25.48 2.80 -10.86
C GLU A 108 -24.07 3.38 -10.72
N GLU A 109 -23.93 4.57 -10.14
CA GLU A 109 -22.63 5.19 -9.88
C GLU A 109 -21.81 4.38 -8.88
N LEU A 110 -22.46 3.89 -7.81
CA LEU A 110 -21.80 3.07 -6.79
C LEU A 110 -21.37 1.70 -7.34
N GLN A 111 -22.19 1.09 -8.19
CA GLN A 111 -21.86 -0.18 -8.87
C GLN A 111 -20.73 0.01 -9.89
N ALA A 112 -20.78 1.06 -10.70
CA ALA A 112 -19.71 1.40 -11.63
C ALA A 112 -18.39 1.66 -10.91
N ARG A 113 -18.44 2.35 -9.76
CA ARG A 113 -17.26 2.61 -8.94
C ARG A 113 -16.63 1.33 -8.38
N ALA A 114 -17.44 0.32 -8.02
CA ALA A 114 -16.93 -0.98 -7.57
C ALA A 114 -16.10 -1.72 -8.63
N GLN A 115 -16.33 -1.42 -9.93
CA GLN A 115 -15.56 -2.01 -11.04
C GLN A 115 -14.22 -1.32 -11.29
N MET A 116 -13.95 -0.20 -10.60
CA MET A 116 -12.69 0.54 -10.70
C MET A 116 -11.65 0.02 -9.71
N PRO A 117 -10.35 0.33 -9.90
CA PRO A 117 -9.32 0.02 -8.92
C PRO A 117 -9.68 0.51 -7.50
N PRO A 118 -9.25 -0.18 -6.44
CA PRO A 118 -9.57 0.21 -5.06
C PRO A 118 -9.24 1.68 -4.76
N GLU A 119 -10.12 2.33 -4.02
CA GLU A 119 -10.05 3.75 -3.69
C GLU A 119 -9.92 3.94 -2.17
N ALA A 120 -8.97 4.76 -1.73
CA ALA A 120 -8.73 4.99 -0.31
C ALA A 120 -9.94 5.65 0.37
N GLY A 121 -10.33 5.15 1.54
CA GLY A 121 -11.52 5.62 2.27
C GLY A 121 -12.84 5.00 1.80
N TYR A 122 -12.82 4.16 0.77
CA TYR A 122 -13.97 3.41 0.26
C TYR A 122 -13.78 1.90 0.46
N GLU A 123 -14.90 1.16 0.49
CA GLU A 123 -14.92 -0.30 0.51
C GLU A 123 -16.03 -0.84 -0.39
N ASP A 124 -15.80 -2.01 -0.98
CA ASP A 124 -16.81 -2.75 -1.73
C ASP A 124 -17.76 -3.45 -0.76
N HIS A 125 -19.05 -3.28 -0.99
CA HIS A 125 -20.14 -3.80 -0.17
C HIS A 125 -21.07 -4.62 -1.05
N HIS A 126 -21.41 -5.82 -0.58
CA HIS A 126 -22.39 -6.68 -1.22
C HIS A 126 -23.78 -6.38 -0.66
N ILE A 127 -24.70 -5.94 -1.52
CA ILE A 127 -26.08 -5.58 -1.14
C ILE A 127 -26.78 -6.79 -0.51
N VAL A 128 -26.67 -7.95 -1.16
CA VAL A 128 -26.96 -9.27 -0.59
C VAL A 128 -25.66 -9.85 -0.04
N GLY A 129 -25.60 -10.07 1.27
CA GLY A 129 -24.35 -10.43 1.96
C GLY A 129 -23.73 -11.74 1.47
N GLN A 130 -22.41 -11.76 1.35
CA GLN A 130 -21.61 -12.87 0.80
C GLN A 130 -21.32 -14.04 1.77
N PHE A 131 -22.14 -14.23 2.80
CA PHE A 131 -21.93 -15.28 3.81
C PHE A 131 -22.09 -16.67 3.20
N ALA A 132 -21.46 -17.69 3.80
CA ALA A 132 -21.45 -19.06 3.29
C ALA A 132 -22.86 -19.60 2.96
N GLN A 133 -23.85 -19.31 3.80
CA GLN A 133 -25.24 -19.71 3.55
C GLN A 133 -25.83 -19.08 2.28
N ASN A 134 -25.57 -17.80 2.03
CA ASN A 134 -26.04 -17.12 0.83
C ASN A 134 -25.30 -17.61 -0.41
N ARG A 135 -24.00 -17.92 -0.30
CA ARG A 135 -23.25 -18.56 -1.39
C ARG A 135 -23.81 -19.95 -1.73
N LEU A 136 -24.17 -20.75 -0.72
CA LEU A 136 -24.84 -22.03 -0.92
C LEU A 136 -26.23 -21.87 -1.56
N GLN A 137 -27.00 -20.85 -1.17
CA GLN A 137 -28.36 -20.64 -1.63
C GLN A 137 -28.45 -20.02 -3.04
N PHE A 138 -27.54 -19.09 -3.37
CA PHE A 138 -27.63 -18.26 -4.57
C PHE A 138 -26.47 -18.45 -5.57
N GLY A 139 -25.39 -19.11 -5.16
CA GLY A 139 -24.19 -19.32 -5.95
C GLY A 139 -23.23 -18.13 -5.94
N ASP A 140 -21.94 -18.41 -6.09
CA ASP A 140 -20.87 -17.41 -6.07
C ASP A 140 -21.02 -16.37 -7.18
N GLN A 141 -21.35 -16.80 -8.41
CA GLN A 141 -21.51 -15.90 -9.56
C GLN A 141 -22.52 -14.78 -9.32
N ARG A 142 -23.60 -15.08 -8.57
CA ARG A 142 -24.64 -14.11 -8.27
C ARG A 142 -24.26 -13.22 -7.09
N ILE A 143 -23.58 -13.79 -6.10
CA ILE A 143 -23.09 -13.04 -4.94
C ILE A 143 -22.01 -12.03 -5.36
N ASP A 144 -21.07 -12.45 -6.19
CA ASP A 144 -19.95 -11.64 -6.65
C ASP A 144 -20.31 -10.81 -7.91
N SER A 145 -21.60 -10.69 -8.23
CA SER A 145 -22.05 -9.99 -9.43
C SER A 145 -21.92 -8.47 -9.29
N VAL A 146 -21.79 -7.78 -10.42
CA VAL A 146 -21.70 -6.31 -10.47
C VAL A 146 -22.97 -5.68 -9.90
N GLU A 147 -24.13 -6.27 -10.18
CA GLU A 147 -25.43 -5.79 -9.70
C GLU A 147 -25.55 -5.90 -8.17
N ASN A 148 -24.82 -6.84 -7.55
CA ASN A 148 -24.83 -7.03 -6.11
C ASN A 148 -23.73 -6.25 -5.38
N THR A 149 -22.83 -5.56 -6.09
CA THR A 149 -21.62 -4.96 -5.49
C THR A 149 -21.60 -3.45 -5.70
N VAL A 150 -21.46 -2.70 -4.61
CA VAL A 150 -21.37 -1.24 -4.60
C VAL A 150 -20.13 -0.77 -3.86
N ARG A 151 -19.47 0.29 -4.32
CA ARG A 151 -18.37 0.91 -3.57
C ARG A 151 -18.85 2.10 -2.76
N ILE A 152 -18.82 1.98 -1.44
CA ILE A 152 -19.35 2.98 -0.50
C ILE A 152 -18.26 3.47 0.45
N PRO A 153 -18.42 4.65 1.08
CA PRO A 153 -17.48 5.12 2.10
C PRO A 153 -17.35 4.09 3.23
N LYS A 154 -16.13 3.89 3.73
CA LYS A 154 -15.84 2.92 4.79
C LYS A 154 -16.67 3.15 6.05
N VAL A 155 -16.90 4.42 6.43
CA VAL A 155 -17.77 4.76 7.57
C VAL A 155 -19.20 4.25 7.35
N ARG A 156 -19.76 4.45 6.14
CA ARG A 156 -21.08 3.92 5.79
C ARG A 156 -21.11 2.38 5.83
N HIS A 157 -20.05 1.72 5.37
CA HIS A 157 -19.98 0.27 5.44
C HIS A 157 -20.00 -0.24 6.90
N LEU A 158 -19.31 0.44 7.81
CA LEU A 158 -19.35 0.14 9.25
C LEU A 158 -20.74 0.36 9.84
N ASP A 159 -21.42 1.45 9.50
CA ASP A 159 -22.79 1.73 9.96
C ASP A 159 -23.77 0.64 9.52
N ILE A 160 -23.69 0.24 8.24
CA ILE A 160 -24.50 -0.84 7.68
C ILE A 160 -24.23 -2.16 8.41
N ASN A 161 -22.95 -2.50 8.62
CA ASN A 161 -22.56 -3.70 9.37
C ASN A 161 -23.07 -3.69 10.82
N GLY A 162 -23.01 -2.53 11.47
CA GLY A 162 -23.57 -2.31 12.80
C GLY A 162 -25.08 -2.53 12.83
N TRP A 163 -25.81 -1.94 11.87
CA TRP A 163 -27.26 -2.12 11.73
C TRP A 163 -27.64 -3.59 11.50
N TYR A 164 -26.96 -4.29 10.59
CA TYR A 164 -27.20 -5.71 10.31
C TYR A 164 -26.93 -6.64 11.50
N SER A 165 -26.07 -6.21 12.42
CA SER A 165 -25.70 -7.00 13.61
C SER A 165 -26.53 -6.64 14.84
N THR A 166 -27.33 -5.57 14.79
CA THR A 166 -28.07 -5.05 15.95
C THR A 166 -29.53 -5.52 15.91
N PRO A 167 -29.99 -6.27 16.94
CA PRO A 167 -31.39 -6.62 17.10
C PRO A 167 -32.30 -5.40 17.14
N ASN A 168 -33.45 -5.44 16.49
CA ASN A 168 -34.38 -4.32 16.52
C ASN A 168 -35.85 -4.74 16.36
N ALA A 169 -36.77 -3.87 16.79
CA ALA A 169 -38.20 -4.15 16.83
C ALA A 169 -38.86 -4.32 15.44
N LYS A 170 -38.24 -3.83 14.36
CA LYS A 170 -38.76 -4.01 12.99
C LYS A 170 -38.70 -5.47 12.55
N TYR A 171 -37.82 -6.26 13.15
CA TYR A 171 -37.62 -7.67 12.88
C TYR A 171 -37.86 -8.50 14.14
N ASP A 172 -38.92 -8.19 14.89
CA ASP A 172 -39.36 -8.95 16.07
C ASP A 172 -38.25 -9.19 17.13
N GLY A 173 -37.33 -8.23 17.26
CA GLY A 173 -36.24 -8.32 18.22
C GLY A 173 -35.07 -9.18 17.77
N VAL A 174 -35.00 -9.61 16.51
CA VAL A 174 -33.78 -10.20 15.92
C VAL A 174 -33.01 -9.18 15.08
N SER A 175 -31.75 -9.50 14.77
CA SER A 175 -30.95 -8.68 13.87
C SER A 175 -31.45 -8.80 12.43
N PRO A 176 -31.29 -7.77 11.57
CA PRO A 176 -31.63 -7.90 10.15
C PRO A 176 -30.90 -9.07 9.49
N ARG A 177 -29.66 -9.37 9.89
CA ARG A 177 -28.89 -10.51 9.37
C ARG A 177 -29.55 -11.85 9.70
N ASP A 178 -30.04 -12.02 10.92
CA ASP A 178 -30.72 -13.25 11.32
C ASP A 178 -32.12 -13.36 10.70
N TYR A 179 -32.84 -12.25 10.60
CA TYR A 179 -34.14 -12.21 9.92
C TYR A 179 -34.03 -12.63 8.44
N LEU A 180 -32.99 -12.18 7.74
CA LEU A 180 -32.77 -12.47 6.33
C LEU A 180 -32.29 -13.89 6.06
N ARG A 181 -31.96 -14.67 7.09
CA ARG A 181 -31.45 -16.02 6.96
C ARG A 181 -32.47 -16.91 6.24
N GLY A 182 -32.09 -17.45 5.08
CA GLY A 182 -32.95 -18.31 4.25
C GLY A 182 -34.06 -17.58 3.48
N LYS A 183 -34.12 -16.24 3.54
CA LYS A 183 -35.05 -15.44 2.73
C LYS A 183 -34.66 -15.45 1.26
N SER A 184 -35.60 -15.06 0.40
CA SER A 184 -35.37 -14.98 -1.05
C SER A 184 -34.36 -13.88 -1.42
N TRP A 185 -33.72 -14.00 -2.58
CA TRP A 185 -32.83 -12.97 -3.11
C TRP A 185 -33.52 -11.60 -3.18
N GLY A 186 -34.76 -11.55 -3.68
CA GLY A 186 -35.50 -10.30 -3.83
C GLY A 186 -35.75 -9.59 -2.50
N GLU A 187 -36.05 -10.35 -1.44
CA GLU A 187 -36.26 -9.79 -0.10
C GLU A 187 -34.94 -9.27 0.50
N GLN A 188 -33.85 -10.01 0.36
CA GLN A 188 -32.52 -9.56 0.80
C GLN A 188 -32.09 -8.30 0.04
N MET A 189 -32.27 -8.28 -1.28
CA MET A 189 -31.96 -7.14 -2.14
C MET A 189 -32.80 -5.91 -1.77
N GLN A 190 -34.11 -6.06 -1.59
CA GLN A 190 -35.00 -4.95 -1.20
C GLN A 190 -34.59 -4.32 0.14
N ILE A 191 -34.15 -5.13 1.10
CA ILE A 191 -33.68 -4.64 2.39
C ILE A 191 -32.30 -3.98 2.23
N GLY A 192 -31.36 -4.62 1.52
CA GLY A 192 -30.02 -4.09 1.29
C GLY A 192 -30.00 -2.75 0.56
N LEU A 193 -30.92 -2.51 -0.38
CA LEU A 193 -31.03 -1.23 -1.09
C LEU A 193 -31.53 -0.05 -0.24
N ARG A 194 -31.97 -0.30 1.00
CA ARG A 194 -32.44 0.75 1.93
C ARG A 194 -31.41 1.07 3.01
N CYS A 195 -30.23 0.44 2.94
CA CYS A 195 -29.19 0.51 3.97
C CYS A 195 -28.28 1.72 3.84
#